data_AF-V5GX15-F1
#
_entry.id   AF-V5GX15-F1
#
_cell.length_a   1.000
_cell.length_b   1.000
_cell.length_c   1.000
_cell.angle_alpha   90.00
_cell.angle_beta   90.00
_cell.angle_gamma   90.00
#
_symmetry.space_group_name_H-M   'P 1'
#
loop_
_entity.id
_entity.type
_entity.pdbx_description
1 polymer ?
#
loop_
_entity_poly.entity_id
_entity_poly.type
_entity_poly.pdbx_seq_one_letter_code
_entity_poly.pdbx_strand_id
1 'polypeptide(L)'
;GQANPKPSQDPKKPASQKPAATAAKQAVQKNTAASTPTPPSTDPKICDLKDNGSEFALPSLQCTLQHLPEEIANKWKEHMKTKSTNESGLLTEICEAKKKNQDPDFMQKFSGDERGMVNDTSILCRIRHTSPSE
;
A
#
# COMPACT_ATOMS: atom_id res chain seq x y z
N GLY A 1 -54.28 46.76 -38.70
CA GLY A 1 -52.88 46.45 -39.04
C GLY A 1 -52.63 44.98 -38.73
N GLN A 2 -52.14 44.23 -39.71
CA GLN A 2 -51.73 42.82 -39.64
C GLN A 2 -50.48 42.61 -38.77
N ALA A 3 -50.38 41.44 -38.12
CA ALA A 3 -49.16 40.63 -38.03
C ALA A 3 -49.48 39.17 -37.60
N ASN A 4 -48.88 38.21 -38.30
CA ASN A 4 -48.87 36.75 -38.06
C ASN A 4 -47.50 36.36 -37.38
N PRO A 5 -47.09 35.09 -37.13
CA PRO A 5 -46.90 34.51 -35.78
C PRO A 5 -45.54 33.78 -35.52
N LYS A 6 -45.42 33.06 -34.36
CA LYS A 6 -44.63 31.81 -34.05
C LYS A 6 -43.31 31.99 -33.20
N PRO A 7 -42.79 30.97 -32.45
CA PRO A 7 -43.27 30.37 -31.18
C PRO A 7 -42.14 30.02 -30.12
N SER A 8 -42.57 29.36 -29.03
CA SER A 8 -41.84 28.36 -28.21
C SER A 8 -41.00 28.82 -27.01
N GLN A 9 -41.44 28.47 -25.80
CA GLN A 9 -40.96 27.34 -24.97
C GLN A 9 -41.37 27.61 -23.51
N ASP A 10 -42.25 26.79 -22.94
CA ASP A 10 -42.50 26.81 -21.49
C ASP A 10 -42.69 25.37 -20.99
N PRO A 11 -41.81 24.84 -20.12
CA PRO A 11 -41.95 23.50 -19.58
C PRO A 11 -42.91 23.46 -18.39
N LYS A 12 -43.92 22.59 -18.48
CA LYS A 12 -44.87 22.27 -17.41
C LYS A 12 -44.21 21.42 -16.30
N LYS A 13 -44.36 21.91 -15.05
CA LYS A 13 -44.67 21.20 -13.79
C LYS A 13 -43.62 20.21 -13.21
N PRO A 14 -43.20 20.38 -11.93
CA PRO A 14 -42.47 19.35 -11.20
C PRO A 14 -43.43 18.28 -10.66
N ALA A 15 -43.20 17.03 -11.01
CA ALA A 15 -43.84 15.87 -10.38
C ALA A 15 -42.80 15.17 -9.49
N SER A 16 -43.11 15.06 -8.21
CA SER A 16 -42.34 14.35 -7.19
C SER A 16 -42.01 12.92 -7.63
N GLN A 17 -40.73 12.56 -7.62
CA GLN A 17 -40.27 11.18 -7.78
C GLN A 17 -39.52 10.73 -6.52
N LYS A 18 -40.11 9.72 -5.89
CA LYS A 18 -39.62 8.87 -4.80
C LYS A 18 -38.17 8.43 -5.06
N PRO A 19 -37.24 8.51 -4.09
CA PRO A 19 -35.91 7.94 -4.27
C PRO A 19 -36.02 6.41 -4.31
N ALA A 20 -35.72 5.83 -5.45
CA ALA A 20 -35.49 4.40 -5.59
C ALA A 20 -34.20 4.06 -4.83
N ALA A 21 -34.31 3.18 -3.84
CA ALA A 21 -33.16 2.59 -3.17
C ALA A 21 -32.31 1.84 -4.20
N THR A 22 -31.17 2.41 -4.55
CA THR A 22 -30.13 1.73 -5.33
C THR A 22 -29.58 0.63 -4.45
N ALA A 23 -30.04 -0.60 -4.69
CA ALA A 23 -29.43 -1.80 -4.15
C ALA A 23 -27.97 -1.84 -4.61
N ALA A 24 -27.06 -1.48 -3.70
CA ALA A 24 -25.64 -1.71 -3.87
C ALA A 24 -25.46 -3.22 -4.08
N LYS A 25 -25.09 -3.62 -5.30
CA LYS A 25 -24.62 -4.97 -5.58
C LYS A 25 -23.32 -5.14 -4.78
N GLN A 26 -23.43 -5.68 -3.57
CA GLN A 26 -22.30 -6.25 -2.88
C GLN A 26 -21.77 -7.37 -3.78
N ALA A 27 -20.59 -7.16 -4.35
CA ALA A 27 -19.83 -8.23 -4.96
C ALA A 27 -19.45 -9.20 -3.84
N VAL A 28 -20.25 -10.27 -3.68
CA VAL A 28 -19.84 -11.45 -2.93
C VAL A 28 -18.59 -11.98 -3.61
N GLN A 29 -17.43 -11.67 -3.03
CA GLN A 29 -16.18 -12.31 -3.41
C GLN A 29 -16.29 -13.78 -3.02
N LYS A 30 -16.65 -14.60 -4.02
CA LYS A 30 -16.64 -16.05 -3.94
C LYS A 30 -15.22 -16.48 -3.60
N ASN A 31 -15.04 -16.96 -2.37
CA ASN A 31 -13.81 -17.55 -1.87
C ASN A 31 -13.50 -18.82 -2.70
N THR A 32 -12.76 -18.63 -3.78
CA THR A 32 -11.95 -19.65 -4.41
C THR A 32 -10.54 -19.14 -4.22
N ALA A 33 -9.91 -19.54 -3.12
CA ALA A 33 -8.51 -19.26 -2.83
C ALA A 33 -7.65 -19.95 -3.90
N ALA A 34 -7.55 -19.34 -5.09
CA ALA A 34 -6.36 -19.46 -5.89
C ALA A 34 -5.23 -18.98 -4.98
N SER A 35 -4.24 -19.84 -4.74
CA SER A 35 -3.00 -19.47 -4.05
C SER A 35 -2.26 -18.45 -4.91
N THR A 36 -2.74 -17.20 -4.89
CA THR A 36 -1.98 -16.06 -5.39
C THR A 36 -0.75 -15.95 -4.50
N PRO A 37 0.46 -15.82 -5.08
CA PRO A 37 1.65 -15.58 -4.28
C PRO A 37 1.40 -14.37 -3.38
N THR A 38 1.54 -14.57 -2.07
CA THR A 38 1.42 -13.47 -1.13
C THR A 38 2.48 -12.44 -1.50
N PRO A 39 2.10 -11.17 -1.72
CA PRO A 39 3.09 -10.14 -2.01
C PRO A 39 4.11 -10.10 -0.86
N PRO A 40 5.39 -9.84 -1.15
CA PRO A 40 6.40 -9.70 -0.12
C PRO A 40 5.97 -8.62 0.88
N SER A 41 6.26 -8.83 2.15
CA SER A 41 5.81 -7.91 3.21
C SER A 41 6.64 -6.64 3.30
N THR A 42 7.71 -6.54 2.52
CA THR A 42 8.56 -5.35 2.41
C THR A 42 8.83 -5.08 0.94
N ASP A 43 9.01 -3.81 0.59
CA ASP A 43 9.24 -3.35 -0.77
C ASP A 43 10.35 -4.16 -1.45
N PRO A 44 10.04 -4.97 -2.47
CA PRO A 44 11.05 -5.79 -3.11
C PRO A 44 12.14 -4.93 -3.77
N LYS A 45 11.84 -3.71 -4.22
CA LYS A 45 12.83 -2.87 -4.90
C LYS A 45 13.90 -2.31 -3.95
N ILE A 46 13.68 -2.34 -2.64
CA ILE A 46 14.70 -1.90 -1.66
C ILE A 46 15.96 -2.75 -1.75
N CYS A 47 15.80 -4.04 -2.09
CA CYS A 47 16.91 -4.96 -2.25
C CYS A 47 17.66 -4.74 -3.55
N ASP A 48 16.95 -4.32 -4.60
CA ASP A 48 17.58 -3.95 -5.86
C ASP A 48 18.44 -2.68 -5.65
N LEU A 49 17.96 -1.72 -4.84
CA LEU A 49 18.78 -0.57 -4.43
C LEU A 49 20.04 -1.02 -3.67
N LYS A 50 19.91 -1.94 -2.70
CA LYS A 50 21.05 -2.46 -1.94
C LYS A 50 22.06 -3.19 -2.83
N ASP A 51 21.58 -4.09 -3.69
CA ASP A 51 22.45 -4.90 -4.57
C ASP A 51 23.15 -4.02 -5.63
N ASN A 52 22.54 -2.89 -6.04
CA ASN A 52 23.17 -1.89 -6.91
C ASN A 52 24.09 -0.90 -6.15
N GLY A 53 24.31 -1.06 -4.84
CA GLY A 53 25.14 -0.16 -4.05
C GLY A 53 24.54 1.23 -3.86
N SER A 54 23.22 1.38 -4.03
CA SER A 54 22.54 2.66 -3.86
C SER A 54 22.53 3.08 -2.39
N GLU A 55 22.87 4.35 -2.16
CA GLU A 55 22.80 4.99 -0.85
C GLU A 55 21.37 5.14 -0.31
N PHE A 56 20.34 4.93 -1.13
CA PHE A 56 18.93 5.09 -0.73
C PHE A 56 18.32 3.84 -0.08
N ALA A 57 18.95 2.67 -0.19
CA ALA A 57 18.39 1.42 0.32
C ALA A 57 18.19 1.47 1.84
N LEU A 58 19.25 1.85 2.57
CA LEU A 58 19.21 1.95 4.03
C LEU A 58 18.27 3.08 4.49
N PRO A 59 18.39 4.34 4.03
CA PRO A 59 17.46 5.42 4.38
C PRO A 59 15.98 5.09 4.13
N SER A 60 15.69 4.36 3.04
CA SER A 60 14.32 3.91 2.76
C SER A 60 13.80 2.96 3.85
N LEU A 61 14.64 2.03 4.32
CA LEU A 61 14.27 1.15 5.43
C LEU A 61 14.13 1.92 6.75
N GLN A 62 15.04 2.85 7.04
CA GLN A 62 14.97 3.67 8.25
C GLN A 62 13.69 4.51 8.30
N CYS A 63 13.32 5.13 7.17
CA CYS A 63 12.04 5.81 7.04
C CYS A 63 10.87 4.86 7.25
N THR A 64 10.95 3.63 6.74
CA THR A 64 9.90 2.63 6.95
C THR A 64 9.70 2.39 8.43
N LEU A 65 10.78 2.10 9.17
CA LEU A 65 10.74 1.87 10.61
C LEU A 65 10.25 3.08 11.41
N GLN A 66 10.45 4.29 10.90
CA GLN A 66 9.99 5.53 11.52
C GLN A 66 8.50 5.81 11.31
N HIS A 67 7.95 5.43 10.14
CA HIS A 67 6.56 5.72 9.77
C HIS A 67 5.60 4.55 9.99
N LEU A 68 6.11 3.40 10.40
CA LEU A 68 5.30 2.27 10.82
C LEU A 68 4.52 2.58 12.10
N PRO A 69 3.30 2.05 12.26
CA PRO A 69 2.59 2.06 13.53
C PRO A 69 3.47 1.51 14.66
N GLU A 70 3.33 2.09 15.85
CA GLU A 70 4.21 1.80 16.99
C GLU A 70 4.29 0.31 17.33
N GLU A 71 3.14 -0.39 17.32
CA GLU A 71 3.06 -1.83 17.56
C GLU A 71 3.93 -2.64 16.58
N ILE A 72 3.88 -2.29 15.30
CA ILE A 72 4.67 -2.94 14.25
C ILE A 72 6.14 -2.58 14.46
N ALA A 73 6.46 -1.29 14.60
CA ALA A 73 7.83 -0.83 14.81
C ALA A 73 8.49 -1.47 16.05
N ASN A 74 7.73 -1.71 17.12
CA ASN A 74 8.21 -2.39 18.32
C ASN A 74 8.62 -3.84 18.03
N LYS A 75 7.82 -4.60 17.28
CA LYS A 75 8.18 -5.98 16.88
C LYS A 75 9.50 -6.03 16.09
N TRP A 76 9.72 -5.04 15.22
CA TRP A 76 10.99 -4.90 14.48
C TRP A 76 12.16 -4.56 15.41
N LYS A 77 11.97 -3.63 16.36
CA LYS A 77 12.98 -3.28 17.37
C LYS A 77 13.32 -4.44 18.29
N GLU A 78 12.33 -5.22 18.73
CA GLU A 78 12.53 -6.41 19.53
C GLU A 78 13.31 -7.48 18.78
N HIS A 79 13.01 -7.70 17.50
CA HIS A 79 13.79 -8.59 16.64
C HIS A 79 15.25 -8.12 16.54
N MET A 80 15.47 -6.83 16.27
CA MET A 80 16.81 -6.25 16.20
C MET A 80 17.60 -6.41 17.50
N LYS A 81 16.96 -6.16 18.66
CA LYS A 81 17.55 -6.39 19.98
C LYS A 81 17.89 -7.87 20.22
N THR A 82 16.99 -8.77 19.85
CA THR A 82 17.15 -10.23 20.04
C THR A 82 18.31 -10.77 19.20
N LYS A 83 18.46 -10.27 17.97
CA LYS A 83 19.52 -10.66 17.04
C LYS A 83 20.79 -9.84 17.17
N SER A 84 20.83 -8.85 18.09
CA SER A 84 21.92 -7.87 18.21
C SER A 84 22.31 -7.25 16.87
N THR A 85 21.32 -6.94 16.03
CA THR A 85 21.50 -6.42 14.68
C THR A 85 20.98 -4.98 14.59
N ASN A 86 21.49 -4.24 13.62
CA ASN A 86 21.07 -2.86 13.32
C ASN A 86 20.24 -2.83 12.02
N GLU A 87 19.81 -1.64 11.60
CA GLU A 87 18.99 -1.45 10.41
C GLU A 87 19.66 -1.98 9.12
N SER A 88 21.00 -1.96 9.03
CA SER A 88 21.74 -2.51 7.88
C SER A 88 21.76 -4.04 7.89
N GLY A 89 21.94 -4.65 9.07
CA GLY A 89 21.83 -6.11 9.20
C GLY A 89 20.41 -6.59 8.95
N LEU A 90 19.41 -5.83 9.41
CA LEU A 90 18.00 -6.06 9.11
C LEU A 90 17.70 -5.95 7.61
N LEU A 91 18.20 -4.92 6.93
CA LEU A 91 18.09 -4.79 5.47
C LEU A 91 18.70 -5.99 4.75
N THR A 92 19.82 -6.50 5.27
CA THR A 92 20.46 -7.70 4.73
C THR A 92 19.58 -8.93 4.90
N GLU A 93 19.00 -9.15 6.08
CA GLU A 93 18.07 -10.26 6.35
C GLU A 93 16.84 -10.21 5.42
N ILE A 94 16.24 -9.03 5.24
CA ILE A 94 15.12 -8.83 4.31
C ILE A 94 15.49 -9.24 2.88
N CYS A 95 16.67 -8.81 2.42
CA CYS A 95 17.09 -9.08 1.05
C CYS A 95 17.55 -10.51 0.83
N GLU A 96 18.11 -11.18 1.84
CA GLU A 96 18.38 -12.61 1.79
C GLU A 96 17.10 -13.44 1.75
N ALA A 97 16.07 -13.05 2.52
CA ALA A 97 14.76 -13.68 2.46
C ALA A 97 14.11 -13.50 1.07
N LYS A 98 14.16 -12.28 0.51
CA LYS A 98 13.70 -12.00 -0.86
C LYS A 98 14.40 -12.88 -1.89
N LYS A 99 15.72 -13.09 -1.79
CA LYS A 99 16.47 -13.98 -2.70
C LYS A 99 15.96 -15.43 -2.64
N LYS A 100 15.39 -15.86 -1.52
CA LYS A 100 14.73 -17.15 -1.33
C LYS A 100 13.23 -17.12 -1.66
N ASN A 101 12.73 -16.03 -2.23
CA ASN A 101 11.30 -15.75 -2.48
C ASN A 101 10.43 -15.93 -1.23
N GLN A 102 10.96 -15.54 -0.07
CA GLN A 102 10.32 -15.66 1.23
C GLN A 102 10.35 -14.34 1.97
N ASP A 103 9.47 -14.21 2.95
CA ASP A 103 9.56 -13.17 3.96
C ASP A 103 10.60 -13.52 5.02
N PRO A 104 11.18 -12.51 5.70
CA PRO A 104 12.02 -12.75 6.86
C PRO A 104 11.29 -13.60 7.90
N ASP A 105 12.01 -14.48 8.60
CA ASP A 105 11.40 -15.36 9.59
C ASP A 105 10.63 -14.60 10.67
N PHE A 106 11.14 -13.44 11.10
CA PHE A 106 10.45 -12.63 12.10
C PHE A 106 9.13 -12.02 11.59
N MET A 107 9.00 -11.83 10.27
CA MET A 107 7.77 -11.33 9.64
C MET A 107 6.66 -12.37 9.60
N GLN A 108 6.94 -13.66 9.82
CA GLN A 108 5.90 -14.69 9.95
C GLN A 108 5.00 -14.47 11.18
N LYS A 109 5.47 -13.70 12.16
CA LYS A 109 4.70 -13.32 13.37
C LYS A 109 3.74 -12.15 13.13
N PHE A 110 3.71 -11.61 11.92
CA PHE A 110 2.90 -10.47 11.54
C PHE A 110 1.62 -10.95 10.88
N SER A 111 0.50 -10.31 11.20
CA SER A 111 -0.77 -10.54 10.53
C SER A 111 -0.69 -10.10 9.06
N GLY A 112 -1.65 -10.52 8.24
CA GLY A 112 -1.73 -10.06 6.85
C GLY A 112 -1.82 -8.54 6.74
N ASP A 113 -2.58 -7.90 7.63
CA ASP A 113 -2.73 -6.45 7.67
C ASP A 113 -1.43 -5.75 8.09
N GLU A 114 -0.74 -6.26 9.11
CA GLU A 114 0.57 -5.74 9.53
C GLU A 114 1.60 -5.82 8.39
N ARG A 115 1.63 -6.95 7.67
CA ARG A 115 2.51 -7.15 6.51
C ARG A 115 2.18 -6.18 5.38
N GLY A 116 0.89 -5.96 5.11
CA GLY A 116 0.43 -4.96 4.15
C GLY A 116 0.89 -3.54 4.50
N MET A 117 0.73 -3.15 5.77
CA MET A 117 1.17 -1.84 6.27
C MET A 117 2.68 -1.63 6.14
N VAL A 118 3.50 -2.67 6.40
CA VAL A 118 4.95 -2.63 6.18
C VAL A 118 5.26 -2.43 4.71
N ASN A 119 4.66 -3.23 3.84
CA ASN A 119 4.91 -3.15 2.41
C ASN A 119 4.57 -1.75 1.88
N ASP A 120 3.38 -1.23 2.18
CA ASP A 120 2.93 0.08 1.70
C ASP A 120 3.83 1.21 2.20
N THR A 121 4.15 1.21 3.49
CA THR A 121 5.05 2.20 4.09
C THR A 121 6.44 2.14 3.44
N SER A 122 6.95 0.94 3.20
CA SER A 122 8.28 0.77 2.59
C SER A 122 8.35 1.27 1.15
N ILE A 123 7.30 1.05 0.37
CA ILE A 123 7.18 1.58 -0.99
C ILE A 123 7.15 3.11 -0.98
N LEU A 124 6.36 3.71 -0.08
CA LEU A 124 6.26 5.17 0.06
C LEU A 124 7.61 5.78 0.45
N CYS A 125 8.30 5.18 1.41
CA CYS A 125 9.62 5.61 1.84
C CYS A 125 10.68 5.48 0.74
N ARG A 126 10.66 4.41 -0.05
CA ARG A 126 11.54 4.27 -1.22
C ARG A 126 11.30 5.40 -2.21
N ILE A 127 10.03 5.64 -2.58
CA ILE A 127 9.67 6.68 -3.55
C ILE A 127 10.16 8.05 -3.06
N ARG A 128 9.97 8.35 -1.77
CA ARG A 128 10.43 9.61 -1.17
C ARG A 128 11.94 9.85 -1.33
N HIS A 129 12.77 8.83 -1.17
CA HIS A 129 14.23 8.97 -1.28
C HIS A 129 14.77 8.87 -2.69
N THR A 130 14.07 8.16 -3.58
CA THR A 130 14.53 7.91 -4.96
C THR A 130 13.96 8.89 -5.98
N SER A 131 12.93 9.64 -5.61
CA SER A 131 12.39 10.70 -6.48
C SER A 131 13.31 11.93 -6.42
N PRO A 132 13.68 12.51 -7.56
CA PRO A 132 14.45 13.74 -7.58
C PRO A 132 13.66 14.87 -6.90
N SER A 133 14.32 15.64 -6.04
CA SER A 133 13.77 16.92 -5.60
C SER A 133 13.72 17.87 -6.79
N GLU A 134 12.57 18.51 -6.97
CA GLU A 134 12.32 19.55 -7.97
C GLU A 134 13.07 20.85 -7.64
#